data_AF-A0A068Y8N5-F1
#
_entry.id   AF-A0A068Y8N5-F1
#
_cell.length_a   1.000
_cell.length_b   1.000
_cell.length_c   1.000
_cell.angle_alpha   90.00
_cell.angle_beta   90.00
_cell.angle_gamma   90.00
#
_symmetry.space_group_name_H-M   'P 1'
#
loop_
_entity.id
_entity.type
_entity.pdbx_description
1 polymer ?
#
loop_
_entity_poly.entity_id
_entity_poly.type
_entity_poly.pdbx_seq_one_letter_code
_entity_poly.pdbx_strand_id
1 'polypeptide(L)'
;MYTGLAGNRGLIPDADAVTAPHPAAVAEAQRGEAAQRMQSMRVLCSTQGLHAPLRLAMEERVMERMAPRLPGIYAHHPLAAQLSGALDTIDFCDILNNPEDAEVMVSPHMLMERRQGIL
;
A
#
# COMPACT_ATOMS: atom_id res chain seq x y z
N MET A 1 -11.09 -5.84 0.40
CA MET A 1 -12.52 -6.13 0.67
C MET A 1 -12.80 -5.95 2.16
N TYR A 2 -13.91 -5.27 2.47
CA TYR A 2 -14.34 -4.67 3.74
C TYR A 2 -14.16 -5.52 5.03
N THR A 3 -13.44 -4.98 6.04
CA THR A 3 -13.35 -5.51 7.41
C THR A 3 -14.46 -4.93 8.31
N GLY A 4 -15.72 -5.19 7.96
CA GLY A 4 -16.89 -4.54 8.58
C GLY A 4 -17.76 -5.40 9.51
N LEU A 5 -17.39 -6.64 9.83
CA LEU A 5 -18.25 -7.58 10.58
C LEU A 5 -17.71 -7.95 11.97
N ALA A 6 -17.01 -7.05 12.66
CA ALA A 6 -16.51 -7.29 14.03
C ALA A 6 -17.55 -7.02 15.14
N GLY A 7 -18.82 -6.76 14.79
CA GLY A 7 -19.86 -6.29 15.73
C GLY A 7 -20.84 -7.33 16.28
N ASN A 8 -20.88 -8.56 15.76
CA ASN A 8 -21.90 -9.54 16.15
C ASN A 8 -21.31 -10.68 17.01
N ARG A 9 -21.07 -10.40 18.30
CA ARG A 9 -20.76 -11.43 19.33
C ARG A 9 -22.02 -12.18 19.81
N GLY A 10 -22.92 -12.53 18.90
CA GLY A 10 -24.27 -13.03 19.24
C GLY A 10 -24.61 -14.44 18.74
N LEU A 11 -23.80 -15.05 17.87
CA LEU A 11 -24.09 -16.37 17.32
C LEU A 11 -22.82 -17.22 17.34
N ILE A 12 -22.59 -17.88 18.47
CA ILE A 12 -21.74 -19.07 18.52
C ILE A 12 -22.71 -20.25 18.48
N PRO A 13 -22.89 -20.95 17.35
CA PRO A 13 -23.09 -22.38 17.41
C PRO A 13 -21.72 -23.04 17.44
N ASP A 14 -21.58 -24.11 18.20
CA ASP A 14 -20.39 -24.96 18.29
C ASP A 14 -19.92 -25.42 16.90
N ALA A 15 -19.08 -24.62 16.24
CA ALA A 15 -18.45 -24.90 14.95
C ALA A 15 -16.94 -25.08 15.08
N ASP A 16 -16.48 -25.41 16.29
CA ASP A 16 -15.08 -25.79 16.60
C ASP A 16 -14.66 -27.14 15.97
N ALA A 17 -15.41 -27.64 14.97
CA ALA A 17 -15.12 -28.89 14.27
C ALA A 17 -15.34 -28.83 12.74
N VAL A 18 -15.27 -27.66 12.11
CA VAL A 18 -15.27 -27.59 10.63
C VAL A 18 -13.83 -27.74 10.12
N THR A 19 -13.47 -29.01 9.90
CA THR A 19 -12.65 -29.54 8.80
C THR A 19 -11.52 -28.62 8.30
N ALA A 20 -10.27 -29.09 8.41
CA ALA A 20 -9.08 -28.42 7.87
C ALA A 20 -9.40 -27.66 6.56
N PRO A 21 -9.26 -26.32 6.52
CA PRO A 21 -9.72 -25.54 5.40
C PRO A 21 -9.05 -26.05 4.12
N HIS A 22 -9.85 -26.28 3.08
CA HIS A 22 -9.38 -26.75 1.78
C HIS A 22 -8.12 -25.95 1.37
N PRO A 23 -7.06 -26.58 0.84
CA PRO A 23 -5.79 -25.89 0.58
C PRO A 23 -5.96 -24.66 -0.32
N ALA A 24 -6.94 -24.67 -1.23
CA ALA A 24 -7.29 -23.49 -2.01
C ALA A 24 -7.90 -22.36 -1.17
N ALA A 25 -8.72 -22.64 -0.15
CA ALA A 25 -9.27 -21.61 0.74
C ALA A 25 -8.16 -20.94 1.57
N VAL A 26 -7.18 -21.73 2.03
CA VAL A 26 -5.97 -21.20 2.70
C VAL A 26 -5.14 -20.36 1.72
N ALA A 27 -4.97 -20.81 0.48
CA ALA A 27 -4.24 -20.08 -0.55
C ALA A 27 -4.92 -18.76 -0.93
N GLU A 28 -6.25 -18.74 -1.03
CA GLU A 28 -7.03 -17.51 -1.28
C GLU A 28 -6.93 -16.53 -0.11
N ALA A 29 -6.98 -17.01 1.14
CA ALA A 29 -6.76 -16.16 2.31
C ALA A 29 -5.35 -15.53 2.33
N GLN A 30 -4.36 -16.19 1.72
CA GLN A 30 -3.00 -15.68 1.58
C GLN A 30 -2.79 -14.79 0.34
N ARG A 31 -3.79 -14.67 -0.55
CA ARG A 31 -3.69 -13.91 -1.82
C ARG A 31 -3.86 -12.39 -1.62
N GLY A 32 -3.22 -11.82 -0.61
CA GLY A 32 -3.13 -10.36 -0.43
C GLY A 32 -2.16 -9.72 -1.42
N GLU A 33 -2.19 -8.39 -1.53
CA GLU A 33 -1.29 -7.60 -2.39
C GLU A 33 0.19 -7.88 -2.12
N ALA A 34 0.57 -7.99 -0.84
CA ALA A 34 1.93 -8.34 -0.44
C ALA A 34 2.36 -9.72 -0.97
N ALA A 35 1.46 -10.71 -0.97
CA ALA A 35 1.76 -12.04 -1.47
C ALA A 35 1.87 -12.06 -3.01
N GLN A 36 1.02 -11.31 -3.70
CA GLN A 36 1.11 -11.12 -5.16
C GLN A 36 2.44 -10.46 -5.54
N ARG A 37 2.83 -9.39 -4.82
CA ARG A 37 4.12 -8.73 -4.99
C ARG A 37 5.29 -9.68 -4.78
N MET A 38 5.25 -10.52 -3.74
CA MET A 38 6.28 -11.53 -3.49
C MET A 38 6.36 -12.57 -4.62
N GLN A 39 5.23 -13.01 -5.17
CA GLN A 39 5.20 -13.91 -6.32
C GLN A 39 5.81 -13.25 -7.56
N SER A 40 5.47 -12.00 -7.86
CA SER A 40 6.05 -11.24 -8.98
C SER A 40 7.56 -11.10 -8.86
N MET A 41 8.09 -10.82 -7.66
CA MET A 41 9.54 -10.74 -7.43
C MET A 41 10.25 -12.08 -7.62
N ARG A 42 9.61 -13.20 -7.28
CA ARG A 42 10.13 -14.55 -7.55
C ARG A 42 10.19 -14.83 -9.05
N VAL A 43 9.16 -14.44 -9.80
CA VAL A 43 9.13 -14.56 -11.26
C VAL A 43 10.23 -13.71 -11.92
N LEU A 44 10.39 -12.46 -11.47
CA LEU A 44 11.48 -11.58 -11.91
C LEU A 44 12.86 -12.19 -11.63
N CYS A 45 13.06 -12.75 -10.43
CA CYS A 45 14.30 -13.44 -10.08
C CYS A 45 14.56 -14.65 -10.96
N SER A 46 13.52 -15.41 -11.31
CA SER A 46 13.64 -16.59 -12.18
C SER A 46 13.91 -16.25 -13.64
N THR A 47 13.42 -15.10 -14.12
CA THR A 47 13.49 -14.73 -15.54
C THR A 47 14.72 -13.89 -15.85
N GLN A 48 15.05 -12.95 -14.97
CA GLN A 48 16.14 -11.98 -15.16
C GLN A 48 17.31 -12.22 -14.19
N GLY A 49 17.14 -13.04 -13.16
CA GLY A 49 18.16 -13.29 -12.13
C GLY A 49 18.02 -12.35 -10.93
N LEU A 50 18.93 -12.52 -9.95
CA LEU A 50 18.85 -11.84 -8.64
C LEU A 50 18.92 -10.30 -8.72
N HIS A 51 19.56 -9.76 -9.76
CA HIS A 51 19.78 -8.32 -9.89
C HIS A 51 18.49 -7.54 -10.14
N ALA A 52 17.49 -8.14 -10.80
CA ALA A 52 16.22 -7.50 -11.13
C ALA A 52 15.39 -7.12 -9.89
N PRO A 53 15.06 -8.05 -8.96
CA PRO A 53 14.32 -7.70 -7.75
C PRO A 53 15.13 -6.78 -6.82
N LEU A 54 16.47 -6.94 -6.77
CA LEU A 54 17.33 -6.08 -5.95
C LEU A 54 17.31 -4.63 -6.45
N ARG A 55 17.40 -4.43 -7.77
CA ARG A 55 17.33 -3.11 -8.39
C ARG A 55 15.98 -2.44 -8.13
N LEU A 56 14.87 -3.17 -8.31
CA LEU A 56 13.52 -2.64 -8.03
C LEU A 56 13.36 -2.22 -6.56
N ALA A 57 13.85 -3.03 -5.62
CA ALA A 57 13.83 -2.68 -4.20
C ALA A 57 14.69 -1.45 -3.88
N MET A 58 15.82 -1.26 -4.57
CA MET A 58 16.64 -0.05 -4.44
C MET A 58 15.92 1.19 -4.99
N GLU A 59 15.33 1.08 -6.18
CA GLU A 59 14.60 2.17 -6.82
C GLU A 59 13.41 2.62 -5.96
N GLU A 60 12.61 1.68 -5.46
CA GLU A 60 11.49 1.97 -4.55
C GLU A 60 11.95 2.72 -3.29
N ARG A 61 13.00 2.23 -2.63
CA ARG A 61 13.54 2.86 -1.41
C ARG A 61 14.12 4.25 -1.66
N VAL A 62 14.70 4.48 -2.83
CA VAL A 62 15.17 5.82 -3.22
C VAL A 62 13.99 6.75 -3.44
N MET A 63 12.93 6.29 -4.10
CA MET A 63 11.75 7.10 -4.37
C MET A 63 10.93 7.41 -3.11
N GLU A 64 10.82 6.48 -2.16
CA GLU A 64 10.20 6.73 -0.85
C GLU A 64 10.93 7.82 -0.06
N ARG A 65 12.26 7.89 -0.18
CA ARG A 65 13.10 8.88 0.51
C ARG A 65 13.18 10.21 -0.23
N MET A 66 12.99 10.19 -1.54
CA MET A 66 12.97 11.39 -2.35
C MET A 66 11.70 12.17 -2.02
N ALA A 67 11.84 13.24 -1.24
CA ALA A 67 10.71 14.01 -0.75
C ALA A 67 9.82 14.46 -1.93
N PRO A 68 8.50 14.18 -1.89
CA PRO A 68 7.58 14.62 -2.92
C PRO A 68 7.40 16.13 -2.80
N ARG A 69 8.03 16.89 -3.70
CA ARG A 69 7.81 18.34 -3.91
C ARG A 69 7.85 19.19 -2.62
N LEU A 70 7.40 20.44 -2.74
CA LEU A 70 7.38 21.42 -1.66
C LEU A 70 6.54 20.91 -0.46
N PRO A 71 6.92 21.23 0.80
CA PRO A 71 6.08 20.97 1.97
C PRO A 71 4.67 21.53 1.79
N GLY A 72 3.66 20.74 2.13
CA GLY A 72 2.24 21.11 2.00
C GLY A 72 1.56 20.60 0.73
N ILE A 73 2.32 20.06 -0.23
CA ILE A 73 1.77 19.33 -1.37
C ILE A 73 2.01 17.84 -1.10
N TYR A 74 1.01 17.14 -0.56
CA TYR A 74 1.05 15.69 -0.49
C TYR A 74 0.92 15.14 -1.91
N ALA A 75 2.05 14.75 -2.50
CA ALA A 75 2.05 13.95 -3.71
C ALA A 75 2.53 12.55 -3.35
N HIS A 76 1.72 11.54 -3.65
CA HIS A 76 2.26 10.20 -3.88
C HIS A 76 3.31 10.35 -4.98
N HIS A 77 4.55 9.89 -4.74
CA HIS A 77 5.60 10.00 -5.73
C HIS A 77 5.15 9.20 -6.96
N PRO A 78 4.84 9.83 -8.11
CA PRO A 78 4.16 9.13 -9.21
C PRO A 78 5.01 7.98 -9.75
N LEU A 79 6.33 8.14 -9.74
CA LEU A 79 7.23 7.05 -10.13
C LEU A 79 7.25 5.89 -9.12
N ALA A 80 7.03 6.15 -7.82
CA ALA A 80 6.94 5.08 -6.82
C ALA A 80 5.62 4.32 -7.00
N ALA A 81 4.53 5.03 -7.26
CA ALA A 81 3.23 4.45 -7.60
C ALA A 81 3.28 3.65 -8.92
N GLN A 82 4.13 4.05 -9.86
CA GLN A 82 4.37 3.30 -11.09
C GLN A 82 5.13 2.00 -10.83
N LEU A 83 6.13 2.01 -9.94
CA LEU A 83 6.86 0.79 -9.55
C LEU A 83 5.99 -0.20 -8.75
N SER A 84 5.04 0.30 -7.95
CA SER A 84 4.09 -0.55 -7.22
C SER A 84 2.95 -1.09 -8.10
N GLY A 85 2.79 -0.56 -9.32
CA GLY A 85 1.65 -0.89 -10.20
C GLY A 85 0.34 -0.25 -9.76
N ALA A 86 0.36 0.66 -8.79
CA ALA A 86 -0.86 1.31 -8.29
C ALA A 86 -1.53 2.19 -9.35
N LEU A 87 -0.77 2.72 -10.32
CA LEU A 87 -1.31 3.55 -11.40
C LEU A 87 -2.12 2.78 -12.44
N ASP A 88 -2.04 1.44 -12.46
CA ASP A 88 -2.74 0.62 -13.45
C ASP A 88 -4.21 0.38 -13.07
N THR A 89 -4.58 0.63 -11.81
CA THR A 89 -5.91 0.39 -11.26
C THR A 89 -6.42 1.62 -10.53
N ILE A 90 -7.70 1.94 -10.67
CA ILE A 90 -8.34 3.03 -9.92
C ILE A 90 -8.90 2.45 -8.62
N ASP A 91 -8.43 2.91 -7.48
CA ASP A 91 -8.93 2.53 -6.16
C ASP A 91 -9.98 3.54 -5.64
N PHE A 92 -10.74 3.13 -4.62
CA PHE A 92 -11.69 4.01 -3.93
C PHE A 92 -11.01 5.26 -3.36
N CYS A 93 -9.75 5.15 -2.94
CA CYS A 93 -8.96 6.28 -2.48
C CYS A 93 -8.82 7.36 -3.55
N ASP A 94 -8.72 6.99 -4.83
CA ASP A 94 -8.58 7.98 -5.92
C ASP A 94 -9.85 8.80 -6.13
N ILE A 95 -11.01 8.24 -5.77
CA ILE A 95 -12.32 8.90 -5.91
C ILE A 95 -12.68 9.71 -4.66
N LEU A 96 -12.41 9.15 -3.48
CA LEU A 96 -12.89 9.69 -2.19
C LEU A 96 -11.87 10.56 -1.46
N ASN A 97 -10.57 10.48 -1.80
CA ASN A 97 -9.50 11.23 -1.15
C ASN A 97 -8.97 12.34 -2.07
N ASN A 98 -9.78 13.36 -2.33
CA ASN A 98 -9.31 14.55 -3.03
C ASN A 98 -8.17 15.18 -2.20
N PRO A 99 -6.96 15.38 -2.76
CA PRO A 99 -5.83 15.94 -2.02
C PRO A 99 -6.12 17.33 -1.43
N GLU A 100 -7.07 18.08 -2.01
CA GLU A 100 -7.50 19.39 -1.51
C GLU A 100 -8.39 19.28 -0.24
N ASP A 101 -9.02 18.14 0.00
CA ASP A 101 -9.92 17.91 1.13
C ASP A 101 -9.27 17.06 2.23
N ALA A 102 -8.00 16.68 2.06
CA ALA A 102 -7.29 15.86 3.02
C ALA A 102 -7.10 16.61 4.35
N GLU A 103 -7.49 15.99 5.47
CA GLU A 103 -7.36 16.55 6.84
C GLU A 103 -5.92 16.94 7.21
N VAL A 104 -4.94 16.39 6.50
CA VAL A 104 -3.51 16.63 6.71
C VAL A 104 -3.00 17.85 5.90
N MET A 105 -3.84 18.46 5.05
CA MET A 105 -3.45 19.61 4.25
C MET A 105 -3.35 20.87 5.12
N VAL A 106 -2.13 21.28 5.41
CA VAL A 106 -1.78 22.49 6.15
C VAL A 106 -1.23 23.52 5.17
N SER A 107 -1.44 24.82 5.46
CA SER A 107 -0.81 25.90 4.69
C SER A 107 0.69 25.62 4.46
N PRO A 108 1.17 25.61 3.21
CA PRO A 108 2.57 25.31 2.91
C PRO A 108 3.52 26.30 3.60
N HIS A 109 3.07 27.55 3.82
CA HIS A 109 3.82 28.55 4.57
C HIS A 109 4.09 28.11 6.02
N MET A 110 3.05 27.68 6.74
CA MET A 110 3.20 27.22 8.13
C MET A 110 4.10 25.98 8.24
N LEU A 111 3.99 25.05 7.28
CA LEU A 111 4.86 23.86 7.22
C LEU A 111 6.33 24.22 6.96
N MET A 112 6.58 25.20 6.09
CA MET A 112 7.94 25.68 5.81
C MET A 112 8.54 26.41 7.00
N GLU A 113 7.79 27.29 7.66
CA GLU A 113 8.25 28.03 8.84
C GLU A 113 8.58 27.09 10.00
N ARG A 114 7.73 26.08 10.26
CA ARG A 114 8.00 25.02 11.24
C ARG A 114 9.24 24.19 10.88
N ARG A 115 9.42 23.82 9.61
CA ARG A 115 10.60 23.06 9.16
C ARG A 115 11.89 23.87 9.28
N GLN A 116 11.81 25.20 9.14
CA GLN A 116 12.93 26.12 9.29
C GLN A 116 13.14 26.59 10.74
N GLY A 117 12.25 26.25 11.67
CA GLY A 117 12.33 26.63 13.09
C GLY A 117 12.02 28.10 13.36
N ILE A 118 11.25 28.74 12.47
CA ILE A 118 10.85 30.16 12.60
C ILE A 118 9.59 30.28 13.48
N LEU A 119 8.71 29.28 13.38
CA LEU A 119 7.46 29.10 14.16
C LEU A 119 7.58 27.92 15.12
#